data_AF-A0A511AEE3-F1
#
_entry.id   AF-A0A511AEE3-F1
#
_cell.length_a   1.000
_cell.length_b   1.000
_cell.length_c   1.000
_cell.angle_alpha   90.00
_cell.angle_beta   90.00
_cell.angle_gamma   90.00
#
_symmetry.space_group_name_H-M   'P 1'
#
loop_
_entity.id
_entity.type
_entity.pdbx_description
1 polymer ?
#
loop_
_entity_poly.entity_id
_entity_poly.type
_entity_poly.pdbx_seq_one_letter_code
_entity_poly.pdbx_strand_id
1 'polypeptide(L)'
;MTTITAEEWNDVLFGAADLETGPSGGRMPHRIPAGLRRQLDGDAMFEWVESCSAGVRMRFRTSADRIALTVASTTLATNGVHPPIALVVRQGDDRSLVPLGDPTVVEIDAKRRVTGIRPAAPETVSVAVRPEQPVEIRLPHNARVELISLTADGTIEPAPPSGRRWIHYGSSISQGMDAVAADRTGAHARDHRRCRRFSRR
;
A
#
# COMPACT_ATOMS: atom_id res chain seq x y z
N MET A 1 -8.58 -23.96 -0.62
CA MET A 1 -7.87 -22.87 -1.32
C MET A 1 -8.85 -21.76 -1.68
N THR A 2 -8.69 -20.58 -1.07
CA THR A 2 -9.46 -19.36 -1.38
C THR A 2 -8.55 -18.38 -2.12
N THR A 3 -9.13 -17.65 -3.09
CA THR A 3 -8.44 -16.66 -3.90
C THR A 3 -9.30 -15.41 -3.98
N ILE A 4 -8.72 -14.25 -3.69
CA ILE A 4 -9.33 -12.93 -3.87
C ILE A 4 -8.79 -12.31 -5.17
N THR A 5 -9.70 -11.81 -6.01
CA THR A 5 -9.40 -11.05 -7.24
C THR A 5 -10.39 -9.91 -7.47
N ALA A 6 -10.03 -8.96 -8.36
CA ALA A 6 -10.93 -7.95 -8.91
C ALA A 6 -11.84 -7.21 -7.89
N GLU A 7 -13.15 -7.48 -7.86
CA GLU A 7 -14.11 -6.71 -7.04
C GLU A 7 -14.04 -7.06 -5.53
N GLU A 8 -13.54 -8.25 -5.20
CA GLU A 8 -13.43 -8.76 -3.82
C GLU A 8 -12.41 -7.96 -2.98
N TRP A 9 -11.54 -7.18 -3.64
CA TRP A 9 -10.61 -6.28 -2.96
C TRP A 9 -11.31 -5.22 -2.11
N ASN A 10 -12.55 -4.80 -2.46
CA ASN A 10 -13.26 -3.73 -1.76
C ASN A 10 -13.52 -4.04 -0.28
N ASP A 11 -13.71 -5.31 0.06
CA ASP A 11 -14.05 -5.71 1.43
C ASP A 11 -12.82 -5.83 2.31
N VAL A 12 -11.65 -6.08 1.72
CA VAL A 12 -10.39 -6.28 2.44
C VAL A 12 -9.46 -5.07 2.35
N LEU A 13 -9.64 -4.15 1.41
CA LEU A 13 -8.75 -3.02 1.18
C LEU A 13 -9.29 -1.73 1.82
N PHE A 14 -8.43 -1.06 2.59
CA PHE A 14 -8.76 0.15 3.31
C PHE A 14 -7.76 1.25 3.01
N GLY A 15 -8.23 2.50 2.91
CA GLY A 15 -7.37 3.67 2.68
C GLY A 15 -7.19 4.07 1.21
N ALA A 16 -7.79 3.33 0.27
CA ALA A 16 -7.97 3.76 -1.11
C ALA A 16 -9.27 4.59 -1.24
N ALA A 17 -9.24 5.63 -2.07
CA ALA A 17 -10.42 6.40 -2.46
C ALA A 17 -11.09 5.83 -3.71
N ASP A 18 -10.31 5.14 -4.53
CA ASP A 18 -10.74 4.52 -5.79
C ASP A 18 -9.79 3.36 -6.15
N LEU A 19 -10.26 2.44 -6.99
CA LEU A 19 -9.47 1.32 -7.51
C LEU A 19 -9.57 1.30 -9.03
N GLU A 20 -8.45 1.41 -9.71
CA GLU A 20 -8.38 1.32 -11.17
C GLU A 20 -7.82 -0.04 -11.60
N THR A 21 -8.18 -0.53 -12.78
CA THR A 21 -7.53 -1.71 -13.34
C THR A 21 -6.13 -1.33 -13.82
N GLY A 22 -5.11 -1.98 -13.28
CA GLY A 22 -3.73 -1.71 -13.65
C GLY A 22 -3.29 -2.45 -14.94
N PRO A 23 -2.07 -2.16 -15.43
CA PRO A 23 -1.55 -2.75 -16.66
C PRO A 23 -1.39 -4.28 -16.61
N SER A 24 -1.26 -4.85 -15.41
CA SER A 24 -1.13 -6.30 -15.21
C SER A 24 -2.49 -6.99 -15.02
N GLY A 25 -3.61 -6.26 -15.15
CA GLY A 25 -4.97 -6.77 -14.95
C GLY A 25 -5.42 -6.85 -13.48
N GLY A 26 -4.61 -6.36 -12.54
CA GLY A 26 -4.93 -6.25 -11.12
C GLY A 26 -5.61 -4.93 -10.76
N ARG A 27 -5.76 -4.67 -9.46
CA ARG A 27 -6.35 -3.42 -8.94
C ARG A 27 -5.29 -2.51 -8.34
N MET A 28 -5.19 -1.30 -8.87
CA MET A 28 -4.31 -0.26 -8.40
C MET A 28 -5.10 0.73 -7.52
N PRO A 29 -4.73 0.91 -6.24
CA PRO A 29 -5.39 1.86 -5.35
C PRO A 29 -4.96 3.29 -5.67
N HIS A 30 -5.94 4.17 -5.78
CA HIS A 30 -5.76 5.61 -5.87
C HIS A 30 -6.19 6.27 -4.57
N ARG A 31 -5.45 7.28 -4.14
CA ARG A 31 -5.76 8.01 -2.90
C ARG A 31 -6.66 9.22 -3.14
N ILE A 32 -6.93 9.52 -4.41
CA ILE A 32 -7.82 10.58 -4.86
C ILE A 32 -8.92 9.99 -5.76
N PRO A 33 -10.20 10.38 -5.57
CA PRO A 33 -11.29 9.88 -6.40
C PRO A 33 -11.08 10.19 -7.89
N ALA A 34 -11.49 9.27 -8.78
CA ALA A 34 -11.36 9.42 -10.25
C ALA A 34 -11.85 10.78 -10.79
N GLY A 35 -12.97 11.28 -10.28
CA GLY A 35 -13.53 12.56 -10.71
C GLY A 35 -12.62 13.76 -10.46
N LEU A 36 -11.84 13.74 -9.36
CA LEU A 36 -10.89 14.79 -9.02
C LEU A 36 -9.55 14.58 -9.74
N ARG A 37 -9.11 13.32 -9.92
CA ARG A 37 -7.92 13.00 -10.73
C ARG A 37 -8.05 13.61 -12.12
N ARG A 38 -9.19 13.39 -12.79
CA ARG A 38 -9.49 13.95 -14.13
C ARG A 38 -9.42 15.47 -14.24
N GLN A 39 -9.60 16.20 -13.13
CA GLN A 39 -9.50 17.66 -13.12
C GLN A 39 -8.05 18.15 -13.01
N LEU A 40 -7.15 17.28 -12.59
CA LEU A 40 -5.74 17.53 -12.30
C LEU A 40 -4.81 16.74 -13.24
N ASP A 41 -5.37 16.14 -14.28
CA ASP A 41 -4.64 15.38 -15.30
C ASP A 41 -3.54 16.25 -15.94
N GLY A 42 -2.38 15.66 -16.21
CA GLY A 42 -1.27 16.31 -16.90
C GLY A 42 -0.12 16.78 -15.99
N ASP A 43 -0.26 16.67 -14.67
CA ASP A 43 0.86 16.76 -13.72
C ASP A 43 1.37 15.35 -13.37
N ALA A 44 2.43 14.92 -14.05
CA ALA A 44 3.02 13.60 -13.86
C ALA A 44 3.47 13.31 -12.42
N MET A 45 3.86 14.35 -11.66
CA MET A 45 4.27 14.17 -10.26
C MET A 45 3.08 14.06 -9.33
N PHE A 46 2.00 14.78 -9.61
CA PHE A 46 0.74 14.58 -8.93
C PHE A 46 0.21 13.16 -9.16
N GLU A 47 0.14 12.74 -10.42
CA GLU A 47 -0.27 11.38 -10.82
C GLU A 47 0.62 10.31 -10.18
N TRP A 48 1.91 10.56 -10.03
CA TRP A 48 2.83 9.69 -9.29
C TRP A 48 2.48 9.60 -7.80
N VAL A 49 2.39 10.74 -7.13
CA VAL A 49 2.21 10.79 -5.68
C VAL A 49 0.85 10.24 -5.28
N GLU A 50 -0.22 10.59 -6.00
CA GLU A 50 -1.58 10.19 -5.62
C GLU A 50 -1.78 8.67 -5.72
N SER A 51 -1.18 8.03 -6.72
CA SER A 51 -1.28 6.58 -6.98
C SER A 51 -0.27 5.74 -6.17
N CYS A 52 0.66 6.37 -5.45
CA CYS A 52 1.45 5.65 -4.45
C CYS A 52 0.54 5.17 -3.31
N SER A 53 0.75 3.94 -2.84
CA SER A 53 -0.14 3.26 -1.90
C SER A 53 0.03 3.67 -0.42
N ALA A 54 0.47 4.89 -0.17
CA ALA A 54 0.67 5.43 1.18
C ALA A 54 -0.63 5.43 2.00
N GLY A 55 -0.62 4.72 3.12
CA GLY A 55 -1.78 4.59 4.00
C GLY A 55 -2.81 3.55 3.56
N VAL A 56 -2.60 2.90 2.41
CA VAL A 56 -3.42 1.78 1.94
C VAL A 56 -3.00 0.50 2.66
N ARG A 57 -3.99 -0.29 3.09
CA ARG A 57 -3.78 -1.53 3.82
C ARG A 57 -4.85 -2.57 3.53
N MET A 58 -4.47 -3.83 3.52
CA MET A 58 -5.39 -4.96 3.51
C MET A 58 -5.66 -5.42 4.95
N ARG A 59 -6.92 -5.75 5.28
CA ARG A 59 -7.29 -6.33 6.57
C ARG A 59 -8.29 -7.48 6.39
N PHE A 60 -7.91 -8.66 6.85
CA PHE A 60 -8.72 -9.87 6.75
C PHE A 60 -8.39 -10.85 7.89
N ARG A 61 -9.20 -11.89 8.04
CA ARG A 61 -8.90 -13.09 8.81
C ARG A 61 -8.70 -14.25 7.84
N THR A 62 -7.95 -15.24 8.27
CA THR A 62 -7.75 -16.47 7.51
C THR A 62 -7.56 -17.64 8.44
N SER A 63 -8.01 -18.82 8.03
CA SER A 63 -7.73 -20.07 8.72
C SER A 63 -6.36 -20.66 8.33
N ALA A 64 -5.70 -20.09 7.31
CA ALA A 64 -4.39 -20.55 6.86
C ALA A 64 -3.27 -20.04 7.78
N ASP A 65 -2.13 -20.72 7.78
CA ASP A 65 -0.89 -20.30 8.42
C ASP A 65 0.04 -19.49 7.48
N ARG A 66 -0.35 -19.41 6.21
CA ARG A 66 0.40 -18.72 5.17
C ARG A 66 -0.52 -18.28 4.06
N ILE A 67 -0.20 -17.12 3.50
CA ILE A 67 -0.84 -16.58 2.30
C ILE A 67 0.21 -16.32 1.22
N ALA A 68 -0.23 -16.27 -0.03
CA ALA A 68 0.56 -15.78 -1.13
C ALA A 68 -0.14 -14.59 -1.78
N LEU A 69 0.58 -13.48 -1.85
CA LEU A 69 0.12 -12.21 -2.40
C LEU A 69 0.92 -11.91 -3.66
N THR A 70 0.22 -11.80 -4.79
CA THR A 70 0.82 -11.42 -6.07
C THR A 70 0.59 -9.94 -6.34
N VAL A 71 1.67 -9.20 -6.59
CA VAL A 71 1.64 -7.75 -6.85
C VAL A 71 2.55 -7.38 -8.01
N ALA A 72 2.16 -6.34 -8.75
CA ALA A 72 3.12 -5.59 -9.56
C ALA A 72 3.42 -4.28 -8.85
N SER A 73 4.70 -3.99 -8.61
CA SER A 73 5.12 -2.76 -7.95
C SER A 73 5.86 -1.86 -8.93
N THR A 74 5.70 -0.54 -8.76
CA THR A 74 6.46 0.46 -9.52
C THR A 74 7.05 1.47 -8.55
N THR A 75 8.34 1.75 -8.67
CA THR A 75 9.07 2.73 -7.85
C THR A 75 9.85 3.70 -8.73
N LEU A 76 10.23 4.85 -8.16
CA LEU A 76 11.12 5.81 -8.81
C LEU A 76 12.56 5.59 -8.36
N ALA A 77 13.49 5.62 -9.32
CA ALA A 77 14.91 5.70 -9.07
C ALA A 77 15.48 7.06 -9.50
N THR A 78 16.52 7.48 -8.81
CA THR A 78 17.36 8.61 -9.20
C THR A 78 18.80 8.15 -9.17
N ASN A 79 19.51 8.33 -10.29
CA ASN A 79 20.85 7.80 -10.53
C ASN A 79 20.93 6.28 -10.33
N GLY A 80 19.91 5.55 -10.79
CA GLY A 80 19.82 4.09 -10.69
C GLY A 80 19.52 3.56 -9.28
N VAL A 81 19.28 4.44 -8.30
CA VAL A 81 18.99 4.06 -6.92
C VAL A 81 17.55 4.40 -6.58
N HIS A 82 16.79 3.41 -6.13
CA HIS A 82 15.48 3.61 -5.52
C HIS A 82 15.50 3.15 -4.05
N PRO A 83 14.65 3.75 -3.19
CA PRO A 83 14.50 3.25 -1.83
C PRO A 83 13.93 1.82 -1.82
N PRO A 84 14.21 1.02 -0.78
CA PRO A 84 13.58 -0.28 -0.62
C PRO A 84 12.06 -0.11 -0.50
N ILE A 85 11.34 -1.09 -1.05
CA ILE A 85 9.89 -1.19 -0.96
C ILE A 85 9.55 -2.48 -0.23
N ALA A 86 8.63 -2.41 0.73
CA ALA A 86 8.27 -3.55 1.55
C ALA A 86 6.83 -3.43 2.03
N LEU A 87 6.17 -4.57 2.15
CA LEU A 87 4.93 -4.69 2.89
C LEU A 87 5.26 -4.68 4.39
N VAL A 88 4.39 -4.04 5.18
CA VAL A 88 4.42 -4.17 6.65
C VAL A 88 3.27 -5.07 7.07
N VAL A 89 3.59 -6.21 7.66
CA VAL A 89 2.60 -7.18 8.13
C VAL A 89 2.46 -7.05 9.64
N ARG A 90 1.22 -7.00 10.13
CA ARG A 90 0.88 -6.88 11.55
C ARG A 90 -0.20 -7.87 11.95
N GLN A 91 0.00 -8.50 13.10
CA GLN A 91 -0.97 -9.38 13.76
C GLN A 91 -0.86 -9.22 15.27
N GLY A 92 -1.86 -8.56 15.88
CA GLY A 92 -1.73 -8.16 17.28
C GLY A 92 -0.52 -7.25 17.49
N ASP A 93 0.37 -7.63 18.41
CA ASP A 93 1.60 -6.89 18.70
C ASP A 93 2.77 -7.23 17.77
N ASP A 94 2.64 -8.31 16.99
CA ASP A 94 3.70 -8.73 16.07
C ASP A 94 3.76 -7.86 14.82
N ARG A 95 4.99 -7.66 14.35
CA ARG A 95 5.31 -6.88 13.17
C ARG A 95 6.43 -7.55 12.38
N SER A 96 6.23 -7.73 11.08
CA SER A 96 7.27 -8.14 10.15
C SER A 96 7.30 -7.27 8.90
N LEU A 97 8.41 -7.33 8.17
CA LEU A 97 8.61 -6.69 6.88
C LEU A 97 8.76 -7.78 5.82
N VAL A 98 8.06 -7.62 4.71
CA VAL A 98 8.19 -8.50 3.54
C VAL A 98 8.69 -7.63 2.39
N PRO A 99 9.99 -7.73 2.03
CA PRO A 99 10.55 -6.98 0.91
C PRO A 99 9.83 -7.32 -0.40
N LEU A 100 9.68 -6.32 -1.26
CA LEU A 100 9.28 -6.48 -2.66
C LEU A 100 10.54 -6.30 -3.51
N GLY A 101 10.94 -7.37 -4.20
CA GLY A 101 12.28 -7.49 -4.78
C GLY A 101 12.38 -7.00 -6.23
N ASP A 102 11.27 -7.08 -6.97
CA ASP A 102 11.27 -6.91 -8.42
C ASP A 102 10.30 -5.80 -8.88
N PRO A 103 10.47 -4.53 -8.43
CA PRO A 103 9.67 -3.46 -8.95
C PRO A 103 10.04 -3.11 -10.39
N THR A 104 9.05 -2.66 -11.15
CA THR A 104 9.31 -1.80 -12.29
C THR A 104 9.96 -0.52 -11.78
N VAL A 105 11.12 -0.17 -12.33
CA VAL A 105 11.86 1.03 -11.93
C VAL A 105 11.74 2.08 -13.02
N VAL A 106 11.16 3.22 -12.65
CA VAL A 106 11.12 4.42 -13.49
C VAL A 106 12.27 5.33 -13.09
N GLU A 107 13.21 5.54 -13.98
CA GLU A 107 14.35 6.43 -13.74
C GLU A 107 13.93 7.88 -13.97
N ILE A 108 14.29 8.76 -13.04
CA ILE A 108 14.03 10.20 -13.14
C ILE A 108 15.29 11.05 -12.95
N ASP A 109 15.39 12.15 -13.69
CA ASP A 109 16.44 13.14 -13.50
C ASP A 109 16.19 14.07 -12.28
N ALA A 110 17.13 14.97 -12.00
CA ALA A 110 16.99 15.96 -10.94
C ALA A 110 15.80 16.93 -11.12
N LYS A 111 15.21 17.00 -12.32
CA LYS A 111 14.00 17.77 -12.65
C LYS A 111 12.75 16.88 -12.67
N ARG A 112 12.84 15.64 -12.18
CA ARG A 112 11.79 14.62 -12.13
C ARG A 112 11.24 14.20 -13.49
N ARG A 113 12.04 14.34 -14.55
CA ARG A 113 11.66 13.87 -15.88
C ARG A 113 12.06 12.41 -16.02
N VAL A 114 11.16 11.61 -16.60
CA VAL A 114 11.44 10.21 -16.90
C VAL A 114 12.57 10.12 -17.92
N THR A 115 13.63 9.39 -17.58
CA THR A 115 14.79 9.14 -18.45
C THR A 115 14.91 7.68 -18.87
N GLY A 116 14.16 6.78 -18.25
CA GLY A 116 14.14 5.36 -18.59
C GLY A 116 13.12 4.58 -17.78
N ILE A 117 12.80 3.38 -18.25
CA ILE A 117 11.94 2.42 -17.56
C ILE A 117 12.59 1.05 -17.63
N ARG A 118 12.79 0.42 -16.47
CA ARG A 118 13.16 -0.98 -16.35
C ARG A 118 11.94 -1.77 -15.89
N PRO A 119 11.19 -2.42 -16.80
CA PRO A 119 9.99 -3.15 -16.44
C PRO A 119 10.34 -4.41 -15.62
N ALA A 120 9.39 -4.83 -14.80
CA ALA A 120 9.44 -6.09 -14.08
C ALA A 120 8.07 -6.79 -14.16
N ALA A 121 8.09 -8.11 -14.11
CA ALA A 121 6.88 -8.92 -14.02
C ALA A 121 6.30 -8.84 -12.60
N PRO A 122 4.99 -9.13 -12.42
CA PRO A 122 4.43 -9.33 -11.09
C PRO A 122 5.21 -10.35 -10.26
N GLU A 123 5.41 -10.04 -8.98
CA GLU A 123 6.04 -10.94 -8.01
C GLU A 123 5.00 -11.53 -7.06
N THR A 124 5.24 -12.76 -6.61
CA THR A 124 4.40 -13.41 -5.58
C THR A 124 5.21 -13.56 -4.31
N VAL A 125 4.77 -12.88 -3.25
CA VAL A 125 5.40 -12.98 -1.94
C VAL A 125 4.57 -13.86 -1.01
N SER A 126 5.27 -14.70 -0.25
CA SER A 126 4.65 -15.55 0.75
C SER A 126 4.75 -14.89 2.13
N VAL A 127 3.62 -14.84 2.84
CA VAL A 127 3.53 -14.20 4.16
C VAL A 127 3.05 -15.23 5.17
N ALA A 128 3.88 -15.50 6.18
CA ALA A 128 3.47 -16.30 7.32
C ALA A 128 2.43 -15.52 8.15
N VAL A 129 1.33 -16.17 8.47
CA VAL A 129 0.21 -15.61 9.23
C VAL A 129 -0.21 -16.57 10.34
N ARG A 130 -1.03 -16.11 11.29
CA ARG A 130 -1.59 -16.98 12.32
C ARG A 130 -3.08 -17.15 12.07
N PRO A 131 -3.58 -18.40 12.04
CA PRO A 131 -5.01 -18.65 11.88
C PRO A 131 -5.86 -17.86 12.86
N GLU A 132 -7.03 -17.40 12.41
CA GLU A 132 -8.07 -16.71 13.19
C GLU A 132 -7.69 -15.35 13.82
N GLN A 133 -6.42 -14.93 13.69
CA GLN A 133 -5.99 -13.60 14.08
C GLN A 133 -6.14 -12.61 12.91
N PRO A 134 -6.67 -11.39 13.14
CA PRO A 134 -6.72 -10.39 12.09
C PRO A 134 -5.32 -10.06 11.56
N VAL A 135 -5.15 -10.21 10.25
CA VAL A 135 -3.96 -9.83 9.51
C VAL A 135 -4.15 -8.42 8.97
N GLU A 136 -3.17 -7.55 9.17
CA GLU A 136 -3.08 -6.27 8.48
C GLU A 136 -1.79 -6.21 7.65
N ILE A 137 -1.92 -5.96 6.35
CA ILE A 137 -0.80 -5.77 5.43
C ILE A 137 -0.85 -4.34 4.91
N ARG A 138 0.09 -3.49 5.32
CA ARG A 138 0.22 -2.12 4.80
C ARG A 138 1.10 -2.13 3.56
N LEU A 139 0.61 -1.48 2.51
CA LEU A 139 1.33 -1.34 1.25
C LEU A 139 2.46 -0.30 1.37
N PRO A 140 3.52 -0.40 0.56
CA PRO A 140 4.57 0.60 0.46
C PRO A 140 4.01 2.01 0.29
N HIS A 141 4.60 2.96 1.00
CA HIS A 141 4.20 4.37 0.90
C HIS A 141 4.87 5.10 -0.28
N ASN A 142 5.98 4.54 -0.77
CA ASN A 142 6.89 5.09 -1.76
C ASN A 142 6.81 4.38 -3.12
N ALA A 143 5.78 3.57 -3.35
CA ALA A 143 5.57 2.86 -4.60
C ALA A 143 4.09 2.79 -4.97
N ARG A 144 3.83 2.65 -6.28
CA ARG A 144 2.55 2.16 -6.79
C ARG A 144 2.52 0.66 -6.63
N VAL A 145 1.36 0.12 -6.26
CA VAL A 145 1.15 -1.32 -6.09
C VAL A 145 -0.14 -1.71 -6.77
N GLU A 146 -0.02 -2.59 -7.76
CA GLU A 146 -1.15 -3.25 -8.39
C GLU A 146 -1.37 -4.62 -7.72
N LEU A 147 -2.56 -4.80 -7.13
CA LEU A 147 -2.96 -6.02 -6.43
C LEU A 147 -3.55 -7.02 -7.43
N ILE A 148 -2.88 -8.14 -7.66
CA ILE A 148 -3.29 -9.12 -8.69
C ILE A 148 -4.10 -10.24 -8.06
N SER A 149 -3.56 -10.88 -7.02
CA SER A 149 -4.27 -11.94 -6.30
C SER A 149 -3.79 -12.05 -4.86
N LEU A 150 -4.71 -12.47 -3.98
CA LEU A 150 -4.38 -12.93 -2.64
C LEU A 150 -4.93 -14.35 -2.47
N THR A 151 -4.07 -15.30 -2.14
CA THR A 151 -4.41 -16.73 -2.06
C THR A 151 -4.02 -17.32 -0.72
N ALA A 152 -4.81 -18.27 -0.24
CA ALA A 152 -4.57 -18.99 1.00
C ALA A 152 -5.05 -20.45 0.90
N ASP A 153 -4.37 -21.36 1.59
CA ASP A 153 -4.89 -22.71 1.81
C ASP A 153 -5.81 -22.74 3.05
N GLY A 154 -6.90 -21.99 2.94
CA GLY A 154 -7.84 -21.72 4.01
C GLY A 154 -8.82 -20.63 3.58
N THR A 155 -9.68 -20.19 4.49
CA THR A 155 -10.61 -19.08 4.21
C THR A 155 -9.88 -17.75 4.17
N ILE A 156 -10.44 -16.76 3.47
CA ILE A 156 -10.05 -15.35 3.61
C ILE A 156 -11.33 -14.56 3.79
N GLU A 157 -11.48 -13.96 4.96
CA GLU A 157 -12.69 -13.23 5.33
C GLU A 157 -12.36 -11.78 5.69
N PRO A 158 -13.16 -10.79 5.23
CA PRO A 158 -12.97 -9.39 5.61
C PRO A 158 -12.87 -9.21 7.13
N ALA A 159 -11.87 -8.44 7.58
CA ALA A 159 -11.77 -8.13 8.99
C ALA A 159 -12.84 -7.09 9.37
N PRO A 160 -13.37 -7.12 10.61
CA PRO A 160 -14.33 -6.12 11.05
C PRO A 160 -13.81 -4.68 10.83
N PRO A 161 -14.70 -3.74 10.47
CA PRO A 161 -14.32 -2.35 10.22
C PRO A 161 -13.53 -1.75 11.38
N SER A 162 -12.38 -1.14 11.10
CA SER A 162 -11.62 -0.41 12.12
C SER A 162 -12.16 1.01 12.27
N GLY A 163 -13.10 1.20 13.18
CA GLY A 163 -13.43 2.51 13.78
C GLY A 163 -13.58 3.70 12.82
N ARG A 164 -13.05 4.85 13.24
CA ARG A 164 -13.21 6.14 12.52
C ARG A 164 -12.22 6.26 11.36
N ARG A 165 -12.67 6.86 10.25
CA ARG A 165 -11.82 7.25 9.12
C ARG A 165 -11.21 8.62 9.40
N TRP A 166 -9.89 8.73 9.33
CA TRP A 166 -9.15 10.00 9.43
C TRP A 166 -8.54 10.35 8.08
N ILE A 167 -8.69 11.59 7.66
CA ILE A 167 -8.08 12.11 6.43
C ILE A 167 -6.93 13.04 6.85
N HIS A 168 -5.74 12.78 6.30
CA HIS A 168 -4.55 13.59 6.53
C HIS A 168 -4.05 14.16 5.20
N TYR A 169 -3.97 15.49 5.12
CA TYR A 169 -3.40 16.21 3.99
C TYR A 169 -2.08 16.85 4.43
N GLY A 170 -1.08 16.81 3.55
CA GLY A 170 0.23 17.39 3.88
C GLY A 170 1.30 17.09 2.84
N SER A 171 2.51 17.55 3.15
CA SER A 171 3.70 17.47 2.31
C SER A 171 4.37 16.10 2.31
N SER A 172 5.50 15.98 1.60
CA SER A 172 6.37 14.80 1.53
C SER A 172 6.70 14.18 2.89
N ILE A 173 6.88 14.98 3.94
CA ILE A 173 7.12 14.51 5.32
C ILE A 173 5.92 13.72 5.83
N SER A 174 4.71 14.22 5.57
CA SER A 174 3.47 13.52 5.94
C SER A 174 3.28 12.24 5.13
N GLN A 175 3.72 12.24 3.88
CA GLN A 175 3.70 11.07 2.98
C GLN A 175 4.82 10.07 3.26
N GLY A 176 5.81 10.45 4.09
CA GLY A 176 6.88 9.55 4.53
C GLY A 176 8.04 9.42 3.58
N MET A 177 8.41 10.47 2.83
CA MET A 177 9.52 10.45 1.85
C MET A 177 10.83 9.78 2.34
N ASP A 178 11.15 9.88 3.64
CA ASP A 178 12.32 9.25 4.26
C ASP A 178 11.95 8.18 5.32
N ALA A 179 10.70 7.72 5.33
CA ALA A 179 10.27 6.72 6.30
C ALA A 179 10.84 5.34 5.96
N VAL A 180 11.43 4.68 6.95
CA VAL A 180 12.02 3.34 6.78
C VAL A 180 10.99 2.22 6.53
N ALA A 181 9.69 2.50 6.75
CA ALA A 181 8.59 1.57 6.50
C ALA A 181 7.23 2.31 6.48
N ALA A 182 6.22 1.72 5.83
CA ALA A 182 4.89 2.31 5.69
C ALA A 182 4.23 2.65 7.04
N ASP A 183 4.48 1.89 8.10
CA ASP A 183 3.96 2.14 9.45
C ASP A 183 4.76 3.16 10.27
N ARG A 184 5.84 3.71 9.70
CA ARG A 184 6.70 4.73 10.31
C ARG A 184 6.55 6.11 9.66
N THR A 185 5.51 6.30 8.85
CA THR A 185 5.16 7.61 8.28
C THR A 185 4.54 8.54 9.33
N GLY A 186 4.65 9.86 9.14
CA GLY A 186 4.11 10.85 10.07
C GLY A 186 2.59 10.73 10.29
N ALA A 187 1.85 10.29 9.27
CA ALA A 187 0.41 10.03 9.35
C ALA A 187 0.08 8.84 10.26
N HIS A 188 0.88 7.77 10.27
CA HIS A 188 0.64 6.58 11.09
C HIS A 188 1.21 6.68 12.51
N ALA A 189 2.25 7.50 12.73
CA ALA A 189 2.78 7.76 14.06
C ALA A 189 1.76 8.42 15.02
N ARG A 190 0.70 9.05 14.48
CA ARG A 190 -0.34 9.73 15.26
C ARG A 190 -1.50 8.83 15.68
N ASP A 191 -1.76 7.73 14.96
CA ASP A 191 -2.87 6.81 15.25
C ASP A 191 -2.68 6.06 16.59
N HIS A 192 -1.43 5.94 17.05
CA HIS A 192 -1.09 5.34 18.34
C HIS A 192 -1.05 6.32 19.53
N ARG A 193 -1.07 7.64 19.29
CA ARG A 193 -1.17 8.60 20.38
C ARG A 193 -2.65 8.89 20.60
N ARG A 194 -3.25 8.17 21.56
CA ARG A 194 -4.46 8.68 22.24
C ARG A 194 -4.19 10.15 22.55
N CYS A 195 -4.94 11.06 21.90
CA CYS A 195 -5.02 12.45 22.32
C CYS A 195 -5.48 12.45 23.78
N ARG A 196 -4.52 12.44 24.72
CA ARG A 196 -4.78 12.88 26.08
C ARG A 196 -5.10 14.36 25.93
N ARG A 197 -6.41 14.66 25.95
CA ARG A 197 -6.91 16.01 26.18
C ARG A 197 -6.11 16.60 27.34
N PHE A 198 -5.30 17.61 27.06
CA PHE A 198 -4.92 18.55 28.10
C PHE A 198 -6.20 19.32 28.45
N SER A 199 -6.96 18.81 29.43
CA SER A 199 -7.81 19.69 30.22
C SER A 199 -6.88 20.45 31.16
N ARG A 200 -6.50 21.66 30.79
CA ARG A 200 -6.05 22.63 31.79
C ARG A 200 -7.29 23.34 32.34
N ARG A 201 -7.30 23.42 33.66
CA ARG A 201 -8.26 24.11 34.51
C ARG A 201 -8.36 25.58 34.15
#